data_AF-A0A521LG74-F1
#
_entry.id   AF-A0A521LG74-F1
#
_cell.length_a   1.000
_cell.length_b   1.000
_cell.length_c   1.000
_cell.angle_alpha   90.00
_cell.angle_beta   90.00
_cell.angle_gamma   90.00
#
_symmetry.space_group_name_H-M   'P 1'
#
loop_
_entity.id
_entity.type
_entity.pdbx_description
1 polymer ?
#
loop_
_entity_poly.entity_id
_entity_poly.type
_entity_poly.pdbx_seq_one_letter_code
_entity_poly.pdbx_strand_id
1 'polypeptide(L)'
;MIAAPVEPTQRQPAQPLSVIIATDCGSTTTKAILIEKIGEEYRQTFRGEAPTTVEAPFEDVTRGVLNAIAEVEELSGRKILEGDRIITPSRGDDGQAKTGVDIYVSTSSAGGGLQMMVAGVVQNITGQSAQRCALGAGAIVMDVLAANDGRLPHEKIERIRSLRPDMILLSGGTDGGTVTHVVEMAEYIAAAEPHPRLGMTYSLPLIYAGNKDARKRVTEILGEKTALVVTDNLRPVPERENLGPARQKIHDLFLEHVMAQAPGYKKLIEWAGAPIMPTPAAVGLIMQAIAGREHLNLIGVDIGGATTDVFSVFGGVFNRTVSANLGMSYSISNVLLEAGLDNIMRWVPFTIEEQTLRNRIKNKMIRPTTVPQTLDELQIEQAIAREALRLALVHHKSLATGLKGVQQERTISDIFEQRASGETLVDMLKLDLIVGSGGILSHAPRRVQSMLMMVDAYEPLGFTTLSVDSIFMMPHLGVLSTVNEQAATDVFVRDCMVYLGTCIAPIGLGKDGEKCTDYTITFEGSRKPESGTLAFGELRLFALGREELAQVSLQPAKQVDAGDGKGEPVSHQVKGGAVGILLDGRGRPLRLPTDTQARLKALTKWHESLGLYPK
;
A
#
# COMPACT_ATOMS: atom_id res chain seq x y z
N MET A 1 10.76 -41.26 10.47
CA MET A 1 9.33 -41.19 10.08
C MET A 1 8.97 -39.72 10.04
N ILE A 2 8.80 -39.19 8.85
CA ILE A 2 8.59 -37.77 8.59
C ILE A 2 7.12 -37.47 8.86
N ALA A 3 6.84 -36.56 9.79
CA ALA A 3 5.48 -36.09 10.02
C ALA A 3 5.01 -35.33 8.77
N ALA A 4 3.87 -35.74 8.23
CA ALA A 4 3.22 -35.09 7.10
C ALA A 4 2.89 -33.62 7.45
N PRO A 5 2.84 -32.72 6.46
CA PRO A 5 2.40 -31.35 6.68
C PRO A 5 0.97 -31.36 7.23
N VAL A 6 0.76 -30.66 8.34
CA VAL A 6 -0.56 -30.41 8.90
C VAL A 6 -1.29 -29.52 7.89
N GLU A 7 -2.28 -30.07 7.20
CA GLU A 7 -3.23 -29.29 6.40
C GLU A 7 -3.80 -28.16 7.25
N PRO A 8 -4.04 -26.97 6.67
CA PRO A 8 -4.75 -25.93 7.39
C PRO A 8 -6.11 -26.50 7.76
N THR A 9 -6.33 -26.74 9.06
CA THR A 9 -7.65 -27.08 9.56
C THR A 9 -8.57 -25.92 9.22
N GLN A 10 -9.31 -26.06 8.12
CA GLN A 10 -10.52 -25.28 7.87
C GLN A 10 -11.46 -25.60 9.02
N ARG A 11 -11.39 -24.81 10.10
CA ARG A 11 -12.55 -24.65 10.98
C ARG A 11 -13.58 -23.89 10.14
N GLN A 12 -14.33 -24.61 9.31
CA GLN A 12 -15.58 -24.09 8.79
C GLN A 12 -16.41 -23.65 10.02
N PRO A 13 -16.87 -22.40 10.09
CA PRO A 13 -17.75 -22.00 11.18
C PRO A 13 -18.97 -22.92 11.15
N ALA A 14 -19.23 -23.59 12.28
CA ALA A 14 -20.29 -24.59 12.42
C ALA A 14 -21.72 -24.00 12.31
N GLN A 15 -21.84 -22.69 12.06
CA GLN A 15 -23.08 -21.94 11.87
C GLN A 15 -22.90 -20.89 10.77
N PRO A 16 -23.96 -20.59 9.98
CA PRO A 16 -23.93 -19.50 9.00
C PRO A 16 -23.72 -18.16 9.73
N LEU A 17 -22.64 -17.46 9.39
CA LEU A 17 -22.32 -16.16 9.99
C LEU A 17 -23.36 -15.15 9.53
N SER A 18 -24.04 -14.47 10.45
CA SER A 18 -25.02 -13.42 10.15
C SER A 18 -24.61 -12.07 10.72
N VAL A 19 -23.79 -12.06 11.78
CA VAL A 19 -23.30 -10.84 12.44
C VAL A 19 -21.82 -11.00 12.71
N ILE A 20 -21.01 -10.16 12.05
CA ILE A 20 -19.55 -10.19 12.11
C ILE A 20 -19.08 -8.84 12.63
N ILE A 21 -18.20 -8.84 13.63
CA ILE A 21 -17.42 -7.66 14.00
C ILE A 21 -15.99 -7.83 13.49
N ALA A 22 -15.51 -6.87 12.74
CA ALA A 22 -14.14 -6.87 12.23
C ALA A 22 -13.41 -5.64 12.74
N THR A 23 -12.12 -5.77 13.09
CA THR A 23 -11.26 -4.62 13.40
C THR A 23 -9.99 -4.56 12.57
N ASP A 24 -9.47 -3.35 12.37
CA ASP A 24 -8.13 -3.10 11.87
C ASP A 24 -7.39 -2.24 12.89
N CYS A 25 -6.34 -2.79 13.49
CA CYS A 25 -5.48 -2.09 14.42
C CYS A 25 -4.38 -1.37 13.63
N GLY A 26 -4.65 -0.15 13.15
CA GLY A 26 -3.69 0.69 12.44
C GLY A 26 -2.65 1.32 13.38
N SER A 27 -1.61 1.95 12.82
CA SER A 27 -0.58 2.63 13.64
C SER A 27 -1.08 3.85 14.41
N THR A 28 -2.14 4.52 13.93
CA THR A 28 -2.69 5.74 14.53
C THR A 28 -4.09 5.51 15.12
N THR A 29 -4.95 4.81 14.39
CA THR A 29 -6.32 4.54 14.81
C THR A 29 -6.70 3.09 14.57
N THR A 30 -7.50 2.55 15.49
CA THR A 30 -8.14 1.25 15.42
C THR A 30 -9.57 1.44 14.95
N LYS A 31 -9.96 0.72 13.89
CA LYS A 31 -11.28 0.84 13.26
C LYS A 31 -12.06 -0.44 13.44
N ALA A 32 -13.31 -0.34 13.86
CA ALA A 32 -14.25 -1.44 13.95
C ALA A 32 -15.38 -1.27 12.92
N ILE A 33 -15.77 -2.36 12.26
CA ILE A 33 -16.96 -2.39 11.40
C ILE A 33 -17.85 -3.56 11.79
N LEU A 34 -19.16 -3.30 11.87
CA LEU A 34 -20.18 -4.31 12.00
C LEU A 34 -20.70 -4.67 10.62
N ILE A 35 -20.68 -5.96 10.30
CA ILE A 35 -21.20 -6.53 9.06
C ILE A 35 -22.36 -7.44 9.42
N GLU A 36 -23.54 -7.16 8.86
CA GLU A 36 -24.76 -7.93 9.11
C GLU A 36 -25.33 -8.48 7.80
N LYS A 37 -25.86 -9.69 7.85
CA LYS A 37 -26.66 -10.26 6.77
C LYS A 37 -28.05 -9.62 6.81
N ILE A 38 -28.40 -8.90 5.74
CA ILE A 38 -29.69 -8.25 5.53
C ILE A 38 -30.35 -8.89 4.31
N GLY A 39 -31.37 -9.73 4.56
CA GLY A 39 -31.92 -10.59 3.51
C GLY A 39 -30.92 -11.66 3.10
N GLU A 40 -30.54 -11.71 1.82
CA GLU A 40 -29.54 -12.65 1.30
C GLU A 40 -28.12 -12.08 1.18
N GLU A 41 -27.94 -10.79 1.48
CA GLU A 41 -26.69 -10.06 1.24
C GLU A 41 -26.07 -9.59 2.56
N TYR A 42 -24.75 -9.42 2.59
CA TYR A 42 -24.06 -8.77 3.71
C TYR A 42 -23.85 -7.29 3.46
N ARG A 43 -24.04 -6.47 4.50
CA ARG A 43 -23.81 -5.02 4.46
C ARG A 43 -22.98 -4.57 5.65
N GLN A 44 -22.14 -3.56 5.43
CA GLN A 44 -21.55 -2.81 6.52
C GLN A 44 -22.63 -1.90 7.12
N THR A 45 -23.00 -2.11 8.39
CA THR A 45 -24.12 -1.39 9.02
C THR A 45 -23.66 -0.27 9.95
N PHE A 46 -22.68 -0.56 10.82
CA PHE A 46 -22.14 0.41 11.77
C PHE A 46 -20.62 0.38 11.78
N ARG A 47 -20.01 1.47 12.24
CA ARG A 47 -18.56 1.65 12.34
C ARG A 47 -18.20 2.40 13.61
N GLY A 48 -17.02 2.14 14.12
CA GLY A 48 -16.42 2.87 15.23
C GLY A 48 -14.93 3.04 15.01
N GLU A 49 -14.34 4.08 15.59
CA GLU A 49 -12.93 4.38 15.48
C GLU A 49 -12.39 4.94 16.80
N ALA A 50 -11.25 4.42 17.24
CA ALA A 50 -10.56 4.90 18.42
C ALA A 50 -9.06 5.06 18.15
N PRO A 51 -8.35 5.92 18.88
CA PRO A 51 -6.88 5.93 18.84
C PRO A 51 -6.33 4.53 19.16
N THR A 52 -5.30 4.11 18.42
CA THR A 52 -4.59 2.87 18.72
C THR A 52 -3.76 3.03 19.99
N THR A 53 -3.78 2.04 20.87
CA THR A 53 -3.24 2.12 22.24
C THR A 53 -1.99 1.26 22.47
N VAL A 54 -1.17 1.04 21.43
CA VAL A 54 0.10 0.29 21.55
C VAL A 54 1.22 1.06 22.25
N GLU A 55 1.07 2.38 22.38
CA GLU A 55 2.02 3.27 23.05
C GLU A 55 1.55 3.61 24.48
N ALA A 56 2.47 4.18 25.27
CA ALA A 56 2.13 4.77 26.56
C ALA A 56 1.00 5.82 26.40
N PRO A 57 0.08 5.94 27.38
CA PRO A 57 0.14 5.33 28.71
C PRO A 57 -0.51 3.93 28.81
N PHE A 58 -1.11 3.42 27.73
CA PHE A 58 -1.87 2.18 27.79
C PHE A 58 -1.01 0.95 27.58
N GLU A 59 -0.11 0.98 26.59
CA GLU A 59 0.71 -0.17 26.19
C GLU A 59 -0.14 -1.45 26.10
N ASP A 60 -1.29 -1.37 25.43
CA ASP A 60 -2.19 -2.50 25.20
C ASP A 60 -3.10 -2.20 24.00
N VAL A 61 -2.84 -2.81 22.84
CA VAL A 61 -3.63 -2.63 21.60
C VAL A 61 -5.12 -2.92 21.80
N THR A 62 -5.47 -3.80 22.74
CA THR A 62 -6.85 -4.22 22.94
C THR A 62 -7.74 -3.12 23.50
N ARG A 63 -7.17 -2.09 24.15
CA ARG A 63 -7.94 -0.94 24.63
C ARG A 63 -8.53 -0.14 23.46
N GLY A 64 -7.74 0.09 22.41
CA GLY A 64 -8.22 0.71 21.17
C GLY A 64 -9.30 -0.12 20.47
N VAL A 65 -9.13 -1.45 20.46
CA VAL A 65 -10.14 -2.39 19.93
C VAL A 65 -11.45 -2.29 20.69
N LEU A 66 -11.41 -2.38 22.03
CA LEU A 66 -12.60 -2.30 22.87
C LEU A 66 -13.29 -0.94 22.74
N ASN A 67 -12.54 0.16 22.67
CA ASN A 67 -13.11 1.49 22.47
C ASN A 67 -13.81 1.62 21.11
N ALA A 68 -13.19 1.12 20.02
CA ALA A 68 -13.80 1.15 18.69
C ALA A 68 -15.06 0.27 18.62
N ILE A 69 -15.06 -0.90 19.27
CA ILE A 69 -16.24 -1.77 19.35
C ILE A 69 -17.33 -1.15 20.25
N ALA A 70 -16.96 -0.45 21.32
CA ALA A 70 -17.91 0.24 22.19
C ALA A 70 -18.70 1.33 21.43
N GLU A 71 -18.04 2.08 20.55
CA GLU A 71 -18.72 3.03 19.67
C GLU A 71 -19.68 2.31 18.70
N VAL A 72 -19.29 1.16 18.15
CA VAL A 72 -20.19 0.31 17.34
C VAL A 72 -21.39 -0.18 18.15
N GLU A 73 -21.19 -0.61 19.39
CA GLU A 73 -22.25 -1.03 20.32
C GLU A 73 -23.23 0.12 20.60
N GLU A 74 -22.73 1.33 20.88
CA GLU A 74 -23.55 2.52 21.11
C GLU A 74 -24.38 2.90 19.87
N LEU A 75 -23.76 2.91 18.69
CA LEU A 75 -24.41 3.31 17.44
C LEU A 75 -25.41 2.26 16.93
N SER A 76 -25.10 0.97 17.09
CA SER A 76 -25.95 -0.13 16.61
C SER A 76 -27.09 -0.48 17.57
N GLY A 77 -26.97 -0.11 18.84
CA GLY A 77 -27.85 -0.57 19.91
C GLY A 77 -27.75 -2.08 20.20
N ARG A 78 -26.80 -2.79 19.57
CA ARG A 78 -26.50 -4.20 19.83
C ARG A 78 -25.46 -4.29 20.93
N LYS A 79 -25.75 -5.04 21.99
CA LYS A 79 -24.79 -5.29 23.07
C LYS A 79 -23.70 -6.25 22.58
N ILE A 80 -22.47 -5.80 22.39
CA ILE A 80 -21.35 -6.59 21.85
C ILE A 80 -20.34 -6.95 22.94
N LEU A 81 -20.13 -6.09 23.94
CA LEU A 81 -19.09 -6.23 24.96
C LEU A 81 -19.65 -6.51 26.36
N GLU A 82 -19.10 -7.49 27.06
CA GLU A 82 -19.26 -7.71 28.50
C GLU A 82 -17.92 -7.49 29.20
N GLY A 83 -17.69 -6.27 29.70
CA GLY A 83 -16.36 -5.86 30.15
C GLY A 83 -15.35 -5.89 28.99
N ASP A 84 -14.24 -6.61 29.17
CA ASP A 84 -13.20 -6.79 28.14
C ASP A 84 -13.48 -8.00 27.22
N ARG A 85 -14.68 -8.62 27.26
CA ARG A 85 -15.02 -9.81 26.46
C ARG A 85 -16.02 -9.48 25.35
N ILE A 86 -15.76 -9.99 24.15
CA ILE A 86 -16.71 -9.97 23.04
C ILE A 86 -17.72 -11.10 23.23
N ILE A 87 -19.01 -10.77 23.24
CA ILE A 87 -20.09 -11.74 23.47
C ILE A 87 -20.32 -12.55 22.19
N THR A 88 -20.26 -13.88 22.28
CA THR A 88 -20.54 -14.81 21.17
C THR A 88 -21.37 -16.01 21.65
N PRO A 89 -22.22 -16.64 20.81
CA PRO A 89 -22.58 -16.23 19.44
C PRO A 89 -23.59 -15.05 19.44
N SER A 90 -23.98 -14.58 18.26
CA SER A 90 -25.07 -13.61 18.11
C SER A 90 -26.40 -14.16 18.62
N ARG A 91 -27.19 -13.30 19.25
CA ARG A 91 -28.54 -13.59 19.78
C ARG A 91 -29.45 -12.40 19.57
N GLY A 92 -30.75 -12.68 19.44
CA GLY A 92 -31.82 -11.69 19.36
C GLY A 92 -32.35 -11.55 17.94
N ASP A 93 -33.50 -12.20 17.70
CA ASP A 93 -34.40 -11.97 16.58
C ASP A 93 -35.64 -11.20 17.05
N ASP A 94 -36.39 -10.63 16.10
CA ASP A 94 -37.66 -9.88 16.25
C ASP A 94 -38.16 -9.62 17.68
N GLY A 95 -37.89 -8.39 18.15
CA GLY A 95 -38.45 -7.83 19.40
C GLY A 95 -37.60 -8.02 20.66
N GLN A 96 -36.49 -8.77 20.60
CA GLN A 96 -35.53 -8.88 21.71
C GLN A 96 -34.29 -7.97 21.52
N ALA A 97 -33.60 -7.67 22.62
CA ALA A 97 -32.35 -6.91 22.58
C ALA A 97 -31.26 -7.71 21.84
N LYS A 98 -30.78 -7.17 20.71
CA LYS A 98 -29.69 -7.74 19.93
C LYS A 98 -28.41 -7.81 20.78
N THR A 99 -27.83 -8.99 20.90
CA THR A 99 -26.66 -9.24 21.76
C THR A 99 -25.65 -10.14 21.06
N GLY A 100 -24.36 -9.87 21.22
CA GLY A 100 -23.26 -10.67 20.70
C GLY A 100 -23.09 -10.64 19.18
N VAL A 101 -22.07 -11.35 18.72
CA VAL A 101 -21.69 -11.52 17.31
C VAL A 101 -21.33 -12.99 17.06
N ASP A 102 -21.35 -13.43 15.81
CA ASP A 102 -21.01 -14.82 15.47
C ASP A 102 -19.50 -15.04 15.43
N ILE A 103 -18.76 -14.02 15.01
CA ILE A 103 -17.31 -14.05 14.94
C ILE A 103 -16.71 -12.65 15.07
N TYR A 104 -15.54 -12.61 15.69
CA TYR A 104 -14.63 -11.48 15.67
C TYR A 104 -13.42 -11.80 14.78
N VAL A 105 -13.11 -10.93 13.82
CA VAL A 105 -11.89 -11.02 13.00
C VAL A 105 -11.08 -9.73 13.14
N SER A 106 -9.76 -9.81 13.00
CA SER A 106 -8.92 -8.62 13.07
C SER A 106 -7.74 -8.65 12.10
N THR A 107 -7.39 -7.47 11.60
CA THR A 107 -6.07 -7.17 11.08
C THR A 107 -5.28 -6.31 12.05
N SER A 108 -3.96 -6.27 11.90
CA SER A 108 -3.11 -5.36 12.66
C SER A 108 -1.87 -4.92 11.87
N SER A 109 -1.55 -3.64 12.00
CA SER A 109 -0.24 -3.04 11.70
C SER A 109 0.32 -2.29 12.91
N ALA A 110 -0.39 -2.32 14.05
CA ALA A 110 0.02 -1.73 15.31
C ALA A 110 1.13 -2.58 15.97
N GLY A 111 2.20 -1.93 16.43
CA GLY A 111 3.41 -2.60 16.96
C GLY A 111 4.70 -2.30 16.18
N GLY A 112 4.58 -1.55 15.07
CA GLY A 112 5.72 -1.15 14.22
C GLY A 112 5.98 -2.13 13.09
N GLY A 113 6.42 -1.62 11.94
CA GLY A 113 6.78 -2.46 10.79
C GLY A 113 8.02 -3.32 11.08
N LEU A 114 8.07 -4.51 10.47
CA LEU A 114 9.20 -5.44 10.56
C LEU A 114 10.48 -4.77 10.05
N GLN A 115 11.41 -4.41 10.94
CA GLN A 115 12.71 -3.86 10.54
C GLN A 115 13.69 -5.00 10.29
N MET A 116 14.16 -5.13 9.05
CA MET A 116 15.01 -6.24 8.65
C MET A 116 16.32 -5.74 8.06
N MET A 117 17.39 -6.46 8.37
CA MET A 117 18.68 -6.31 7.71
C MET A 117 18.84 -7.41 6.67
N VAL A 118 19.40 -7.05 5.51
CA VAL A 118 19.62 -8.01 4.42
C VAL A 118 21.12 -8.17 4.17
N ALA A 119 21.56 -9.41 3.99
CA ALA A 119 22.92 -9.74 3.61
C ALA A 119 22.92 -10.60 2.34
N GLY A 120 23.75 -10.22 1.36
CA GLY A 120 23.98 -10.94 0.11
C GLY A 120 25.47 -11.19 -0.14
N VAL A 121 25.82 -12.03 -1.12
CA VAL A 121 27.23 -12.14 -1.57
C VAL A 121 27.58 -10.99 -2.50
N VAL A 122 26.79 -10.78 -3.56
CA VAL A 122 26.95 -9.66 -4.50
C VAL A 122 25.80 -8.68 -4.34
N GLN A 123 26.12 -7.39 -4.12
CA GLN A 123 25.12 -6.33 -3.85
C GLN A 123 24.06 -6.27 -4.94
N ASN A 124 24.46 -6.18 -6.21
CA ASN A 124 23.57 -5.99 -7.36
C ASN A 124 22.92 -7.29 -7.88
N ILE A 125 23.12 -8.44 -7.22
CA ILE A 125 22.52 -9.72 -7.62
C ILE A 125 21.78 -10.34 -6.44
N THR A 126 22.50 -11.03 -5.56
CA THR A 126 21.89 -11.75 -4.43
C THR A 126 21.43 -10.78 -3.34
N GLY A 127 22.16 -9.67 -3.13
CA GLY A 127 21.74 -8.60 -2.22
C GLY A 127 20.43 -7.95 -2.67
N GLN A 128 20.32 -7.61 -3.95
CA GLN A 128 19.09 -7.08 -4.54
C GLN A 128 17.94 -8.10 -4.53
N SER A 129 18.22 -9.38 -4.76
CA SER A 129 17.20 -10.46 -4.68
C SER A 129 16.65 -10.59 -3.25
N ALA A 130 17.55 -10.54 -2.25
CA ALA A 130 17.18 -10.57 -0.85
C ALA A 130 16.45 -9.30 -0.40
N GLN A 131 16.86 -8.12 -0.90
CA GLN A 131 16.15 -6.86 -0.66
C GLN A 131 14.74 -6.89 -1.25
N ARG A 132 14.55 -7.41 -2.46
CA ARG A 132 13.21 -7.59 -3.07
C ARG A 132 12.37 -8.65 -2.36
N CYS A 133 13.00 -9.69 -1.82
CA CYS A 133 12.33 -10.67 -0.96
C CYS A 133 11.79 -9.99 0.30
N ALA A 134 12.66 -9.25 1.00
CA ALA A 134 12.37 -8.50 2.22
C ALA A 134 11.22 -7.51 2.03
N LEU A 135 11.36 -6.62 1.05
CA LEU A 135 10.38 -5.57 0.77
C LEU A 135 9.04 -6.18 0.31
N GLY A 136 9.09 -7.23 -0.52
CA GLY A 136 7.89 -7.97 -0.95
C GLY A 136 7.19 -8.71 0.19
N ALA A 137 7.91 -9.11 1.24
CA ALA A 137 7.34 -9.67 2.47
C ALA A 137 6.73 -8.59 3.39
N GLY A 138 6.91 -7.31 3.07
CA GLY A 138 6.41 -6.21 3.90
C GLY A 138 7.43 -5.64 4.90
N ALA A 139 8.70 -6.02 4.80
CA ALA A 139 9.73 -5.57 5.72
C ALA A 139 10.26 -4.17 5.37
N ILE A 140 10.66 -3.43 6.39
CA ILE A 140 11.44 -2.20 6.32
C ILE A 140 12.92 -2.61 6.25
N VAL A 141 13.55 -2.51 5.08
CA VAL A 141 14.97 -2.86 4.94
C VAL A 141 15.84 -1.73 5.47
N MET A 142 16.52 -1.97 6.59
CA MET A 142 17.37 -0.96 7.23
C MET A 142 18.70 -0.75 6.51
N ASP A 143 19.29 -1.84 6.00
CA ASP A 143 20.54 -1.82 5.23
C ASP A 143 20.66 -3.13 4.43
N VAL A 144 21.46 -3.08 3.36
CA VAL A 144 21.83 -4.24 2.53
C VAL A 144 23.34 -4.37 2.55
N LEU A 145 23.85 -5.40 3.23
CA LEU A 145 25.28 -5.72 3.20
C LEU A 145 25.59 -6.71 2.10
N ALA A 146 26.75 -6.53 1.48
CA ALA A 146 27.30 -7.52 0.57
C ALA A 146 28.80 -7.69 0.76
N ALA A 147 29.38 -8.78 0.25
CA ALA A 147 30.83 -8.94 0.27
C ALA A 147 31.52 -7.79 -0.48
N ASN A 148 30.91 -7.29 -1.56
CA ASN A 148 31.43 -6.24 -2.44
C ASN A 148 30.79 -4.85 -2.27
N ASP A 149 30.23 -4.52 -1.11
CA ASP A 149 29.55 -3.22 -0.85
C ASP A 149 30.52 -2.05 -0.52
N GLY A 150 31.84 -2.27 -0.62
CA GLY A 150 32.87 -1.27 -0.38
C GLY A 150 33.24 -1.03 1.08
N ARG A 151 32.50 -1.60 2.04
CA ARG A 151 32.81 -1.49 3.49
C ARG A 151 33.87 -2.49 3.91
N LEU A 152 34.73 -2.10 4.84
CA LEU A 152 35.70 -2.99 5.47
C LEU A 152 34.99 -3.96 6.45
N PRO A 153 35.59 -5.12 6.76
CA PRO A 153 34.96 -6.12 7.64
C PRO A 153 34.52 -5.57 9.00
N HIS A 154 35.34 -4.76 9.66
CA HIS A 154 35.01 -4.18 10.96
C HIS A 154 33.84 -3.18 10.89
N GLU A 155 33.74 -2.41 9.80
CA GLU A 155 32.62 -1.48 9.55
C GLU A 155 31.31 -2.24 9.35
N LYS A 156 31.35 -3.38 8.66
CA LYS A 156 30.18 -4.27 8.51
C LYS A 156 29.70 -4.81 9.86
N ILE A 157 30.62 -5.31 10.68
CA ILE A 157 30.32 -5.83 12.01
C ILE A 157 29.71 -4.72 12.90
N GLU A 158 30.32 -3.53 12.92
CA GLU A 158 29.79 -2.40 13.67
C GLU A 158 28.40 -1.97 13.16
N ARG A 159 28.20 -2.00 11.84
CA ARG A 159 26.91 -1.69 11.23
C ARG A 159 25.83 -2.68 11.65
N ILE A 160 26.09 -3.99 11.59
CA ILE A 160 25.16 -5.03 12.05
C ILE A 160 24.77 -4.79 13.52
N ARG A 161 25.78 -4.52 14.36
CA ARG A 161 25.60 -4.30 15.81
C ARG A 161 24.80 -3.03 16.15
N SER A 162 25.01 -1.94 15.39
CA SER A 162 24.33 -0.66 15.63
C SER A 162 22.89 -0.62 15.12
N LEU A 163 22.56 -1.39 14.07
CA LEU A 163 21.23 -1.37 13.46
C LEU A 163 20.13 -1.96 14.36
N ARG A 164 20.44 -2.98 15.19
CA ARG A 164 19.46 -3.70 16.02
C ARG A 164 18.17 -4.07 15.25
N PRO A 165 18.26 -4.85 14.17
CA PRO A 165 17.08 -5.23 13.39
C PRO A 165 16.18 -6.18 14.19
N ASP A 166 14.91 -6.30 13.78
CA ASP A 166 14.00 -7.34 14.28
C ASP A 166 14.31 -8.72 13.68
N MET A 167 14.94 -8.75 12.49
CA MET A 167 15.26 -9.97 11.75
C MET A 167 16.47 -9.76 10.81
N ILE A 168 17.16 -10.84 10.45
CA ILE A 168 18.18 -10.84 9.39
C ILE A 168 17.81 -11.84 8.28
N LEU A 169 17.92 -11.42 7.01
CA LEU A 169 17.86 -12.31 5.85
C LEU A 169 19.25 -12.44 5.23
N LEU A 170 19.85 -13.63 5.33
CA LEU A 170 21.11 -13.98 4.70
C LEU A 170 20.85 -14.79 3.43
N SER A 171 21.24 -14.25 2.28
CA SER A 171 21.21 -14.92 0.98
C SER A 171 22.60 -14.86 0.33
N GLY A 172 22.83 -15.65 -0.72
CA GLY A 172 24.10 -15.66 -1.41
C GLY A 172 24.47 -16.99 -2.06
N GLY A 173 25.15 -16.90 -3.20
CA GLY A 173 25.56 -18.05 -4.00
C GLY A 173 24.40 -18.73 -4.72
N THR A 174 24.69 -19.32 -5.88
CA THR A 174 23.79 -20.25 -6.57
C THR A 174 23.98 -21.65 -6.02
N ASP A 175 23.00 -22.52 -6.19
CA ASP A 175 23.13 -23.93 -5.80
C ASP A 175 24.20 -24.60 -6.68
N GLY A 176 25.15 -25.32 -6.05
CA GLY A 176 26.33 -25.85 -6.74
C GLY A 176 27.44 -24.82 -7.00
N GLY A 177 27.26 -23.57 -6.57
CA GLY A 177 28.26 -22.51 -6.70
C GLY A 177 29.21 -22.40 -5.49
N THR A 178 29.98 -21.32 -5.42
CA THR A 178 30.92 -21.05 -4.33
C THR A 178 30.23 -20.87 -2.98
N VAL A 179 30.79 -21.49 -1.94
CA VAL A 179 30.30 -21.42 -0.55
C VAL A 179 31.02 -20.35 0.28
N THR A 180 32.25 -19.99 -0.08
CA THR A 180 33.15 -19.16 0.73
C THR A 180 32.55 -17.81 1.13
N HIS A 181 32.03 -17.03 0.18
CA HIS A 181 31.56 -15.68 0.46
C HIS A 181 30.29 -15.62 1.31
N VAL A 182 29.40 -16.62 1.20
CA VAL A 182 28.19 -16.66 2.02
C VAL A 182 28.51 -17.08 3.47
N VAL A 183 29.53 -17.92 3.64
CA VAL A 183 30.08 -18.28 4.95
C VAL A 183 30.77 -17.09 5.60
N GLU A 184 31.56 -16.34 4.86
CA GLU A 184 32.21 -15.10 5.34
C GLU A 184 31.17 -14.09 5.88
N MET A 185 30.06 -13.89 5.17
CA MET A 185 28.96 -13.04 5.66
C MET A 185 28.32 -13.59 6.94
N ALA A 186 28.18 -14.91 7.07
CA ALA A 186 27.70 -15.55 8.29
C ALA A 186 28.65 -15.31 9.48
N GLU A 187 29.98 -15.36 9.25
CA GLU A 187 30.99 -15.06 10.26
C GLU A 187 30.90 -13.59 10.73
N TYR A 188 30.69 -12.63 9.82
CA TYR A 188 30.48 -11.24 10.20
C TYR A 188 29.24 -11.04 11.07
N ILE A 189 28.13 -11.72 10.76
CA ILE A 189 26.92 -11.68 11.59
C ILE A 189 27.17 -12.31 12.96
N ALA A 190 27.85 -13.45 13.00
CA ALA A 190 28.18 -14.15 14.25
C ALA A 190 29.11 -13.33 15.17
N ALA A 191 30.03 -12.57 14.58
CA ALA A 191 30.97 -11.69 15.29
C ALA A 191 30.31 -10.39 15.79
N ALA A 192 29.24 -9.93 15.11
CA ALA A 192 28.52 -8.72 15.51
C ALA A 192 27.62 -8.90 16.73
N GLU A 193 27.21 -10.15 17.01
CA GLU A 193 26.27 -10.52 18.08
C GLU A 193 25.05 -9.56 18.12
N PRO A 194 24.28 -9.49 17.03
CA PRO A 194 23.17 -8.56 16.93
C PRO A 194 22.05 -8.93 17.92
N HIS A 195 21.43 -7.90 18.49
CA HIS A 195 20.32 -8.05 19.42
C HIS A 195 19.05 -7.50 18.78
N PRO A 196 17.88 -8.13 19.04
CA PRO A 196 16.61 -7.62 18.53
C PRO A 196 16.24 -6.29 19.18
N ARG A 197 15.48 -5.47 18.45
CA ARG A 197 14.95 -4.19 18.93
C ARG A 197 13.94 -4.36 20.07
N LEU A 198 13.08 -5.38 19.96
CA LEU A 198 12.05 -5.75 20.93
C LEU A 198 12.41 -7.08 21.59
N GLY A 199 12.12 -7.22 22.89
CA GLY A 199 12.29 -8.49 23.60
C GLY A 199 13.76 -8.91 23.77
N MET A 200 14.52 -8.14 24.56
CA MET A 200 15.97 -8.34 24.83
C MET A 200 16.36 -9.74 25.36
N THR A 201 15.39 -10.57 25.75
CA THR A 201 15.57 -11.93 26.27
C THR A 201 15.57 -13.02 25.19
N TYR A 202 15.39 -12.70 23.91
CA TYR A 202 15.28 -13.69 22.83
C TYR A 202 16.42 -13.61 21.80
N SER A 203 16.74 -14.76 21.22
CA SER A 203 17.67 -14.86 20.08
C SER A 203 17.08 -14.18 18.85
N LEU A 204 17.88 -13.38 18.15
CA LEU A 204 17.48 -12.70 16.92
C LEU A 204 17.09 -13.72 15.83
N PRO A 205 15.90 -13.62 15.21
CA PRO A 205 15.53 -14.46 14.08
C PRO A 205 16.43 -14.20 12.86
N LEU A 206 16.96 -15.27 12.27
CA LEU A 206 17.78 -15.20 11.06
C LEU A 206 17.31 -16.22 10.02
N ILE A 207 16.97 -15.75 8.82
CA ILE A 207 16.59 -16.61 7.70
C ILE A 207 17.80 -16.80 6.79
N TYR A 208 18.16 -18.05 6.55
CA TYR A 208 19.13 -18.42 5.52
C TYR A 208 18.42 -18.92 4.25
N ALA A 209 18.57 -18.17 3.16
CA ALA A 209 17.97 -18.43 1.85
C ALA A 209 19.03 -18.32 0.72
N GLY A 210 20.16 -18.98 0.92
CA GLY A 210 21.29 -19.02 -0.03
C GLY A 210 21.66 -20.45 -0.47
N ASN A 211 22.86 -20.58 -1.06
CA ASN A 211 23.41 -21.83 -1.59
C ASN A 211 23.18 -23.04 -0.65
N LYS A 212 22.46 -24.05 -1.14
CA LYS A 212 22.15 -25.27 -0.37
C LYS A 212 23.39 -25.97 0.18
N ASP A 213 24.54 -25.89 -0.50
CA ASP A 213 25.79 -26.56 -0.11
C ASP A 213 26.49 -25.86 1.07
N ALA A 214 26.12 -24.61 1.36
CA ALA A 214 26.63 -23.84 2.49
C ALA A 214 25.81 -24.03 3.78
N ARG A 215 24.60 -24.60 3.69
CA ARG A 215 23.65 -24.73 4.82
C ARG A 215 24.29 -25.31 6.09
N LYS A 216 25.09 -26.37 5.94
CA LYS A 216 25.76 -27.02 7.09
C LYS A 216 26.68 -26.05 7.84
N ARG A 217 27.57 -25.36 7.13
CA ARG A 217 28.53 -24.41 7.73
C ARG A 217 27.83 -23.20 8.33
N VAL A 218 26.82 -22.67 7.64
CA VAL A 218 26.00 -21.56 8.16
C VAL A 218 25.29 -21.97 9.46
N THR A 219 24.78 -23.20 9.52
CA THR A 219 24.13 -23.74 10.73
C THR A 219 25.13 -23.89 11.89
N GLU A 220 26.34 -24.38 11.61
CA GLU A 220 27.42 -24.49 12.61
C GLU A 220 27.83 -23.11 13.17
N ILE A 221 27.84 -22.06 12.34
CA ILE A 221 28.27 -20.71 12.74
C ILE A 221 27.16 -19.94 13.48
N LEU A 222 25.92 -20.00 12.99
CA LEU A 222 24.83 -19.13 13.45
C LEU A 222 23.77 -19.83 14.29
N GLY A 223 23.70 -21.17 14.30
CA GLY A 223 22.62 -21.93 14.92
C GLY A 223 22.52 -21.77 16.43
N GLU A 224 23.65 -21.60 17.12
CA GLU A 224 23.65 -21.37 18.59
C GLU A 224 23.51 -19.88 18.95
N LYS A 225 23.77 -18.97 18.00
CA LYS A 225 23.77 -17.51 18.23
C LYS A 225 22.46 -16.83 17.85
N THR A 226 21.68 -17.45 16.96
CA THR A 226 20.46 -16.86 16.38
C THR A 226 19.35 -17.91 16.33
N ALA A 227 18.10 -17.47 16.23
CA ALA A 227 16.99 -18.37 15.89
C ALA A 227 17.02 -18.63 14.37
N LEU A 228 17.94 -19.50 13.94
CA LEU A 228 18.22 -19.76 12.53
C LEU A 228 17.10 -20.59 11.88
N VAL A 229 16.54 -20.08 10.78
CA VAL A 229 15.60 -20.78 9.91
C VAL A 229 16.20 -20.91 8.51
N VAL A 230 16.32 -22.13 8.02
CA VAL A 230 16.82 -22.41 6.67
C VAL A 230 15.64 -22.62 5.71
N THR A 231 15.70 -22.00 4.54
CA THR A 231 14.71 -22.14 3.46
C THR A 231 15.39 -22.32 2.10
N ASP A 232 14.59 -22.39 1.03
CA ASP A 232 15.09 -22.52 -0.33
C ASP A 232 15.87 -21.28 -0.78
N ASN A 233 16.83 -21.49 -1.67
CA ASN A 233 17.69 -20.43 -2.16
C ASN A 233 16.86 -19.40 -2.95
N LEU A 234 17.02 -18.12 -2.63
CA LEU A 234 16.37 -17.02 -3.36
C LEU A 234 16.74 -16.99 -4.83
N ARG A 235 17.95 -17.44 -5.17
CA ARG A 235 18.47 -17.46 -6.53
C ARG A 235 19.24 -18.77 -6.78
N PRO A 236 18.53 -19.90 -6.95
CA PRO A 236 19.16 -21.21 -7.12
C PRO A 236 20.10 -21.26 -8.32
N VAL A 237 19.74 -20.56 -9.40
CA VAL A 237 20.56 -20.37 -10.61
C VAL A 237 20.62 -18.88 -10.95
N PRO A 238 21.67 -18.39 -11.64
CA PRO A 238 21.84 -16.97 -11.90
C PRO A 238 20.65 -16.34 -12.64
N GLU A 239 19.86 -17.09 -13.39
CA GLU A 239 18.79 -16.57 -14.24
C GLU A 239 17.39 -16.64 -13.61
N ARG A 240 17.25 -17.21 -12.41
CA ARG A 240 15.92 -17.44 -11.80
C ARG A 240 15.89 -17.09 -10.31
N GLU A 241 14.85 -16.35 -9.93
CA GLU A 241 14.53 -16.09 -8.53
C GLU A 241 13.43 -17.01 -8.00
N ASN A 242 13.53 -17.38 -6.73
CA ASN A 242 12.54 -18.15 -5.97
C ASN A 242 12.26 -17.46 -4.62
N LEU A 243 11.53 -16.34 -4.67
CA LEU A 243 11.34 -15.49 -3.49
C LEU A 243 10.24 -15.99 -2.54
N GLY A 244 9.30 -16.81 -3.03
CA GLY A 244 8.11 -17.24 -2.29
C GLY A 244 8.40 -17.92 -0.94
N PRO A 245 9.26 -18.96 -0.89
CA PRO A 245 9.55 -19.68 0.34
C PRO A 245 10.15 -18.80 1.45
N ALA A 246 11.04 -17.88 1.09
CA ALA A 246 11.63 -16.97 2.05
C ALA A 246 10.65 -15.87 2.50
N ARG A 247 9.81 -15.35 1.60
CA ARG A 247 8.72 -14.42 1.97
C ARG A 247 7.79 -15.03 3.01
N GLN A 248 7.42 -16.30 2.84
CA GLN A 248 6.59 -17.00 3.82
C GLN A 248 7.30 -17.09 5.18
N LYS A 249 8.59 -17.46 5.20
CA LYS A 249 9.36 -17.51 6.47
C LYS A 249 9.52 -16.16 7.15
N ILE A 250 9.67 -15.08 6.38
CA ILE A 250 9.69 -13.71 6.93
C ILE A 250 8.35 -13.42 7.62
N HIS A 251 7.23 -13.77 6.97
CA HIS A 251 5.91 -13.55 7.51
C HIS A 251 5.65 -14.36 8.80
N ASP A 252 5.96 -15.66 8.78
CA ASP A 252 5.80 -16.56 9.94
C ASP A 252 6.58 -16.02 11.15
N LEU A 253 7.86 -15.70 10.95
CA LEU A 253 8.73 -15.20 12.02
C LEU A 253 8.33 -13.80 12.50
N PHE A 254 7.79 -12.96 11.62
CA PHE A 254 7.26 -11.65 12.03
C PHE A 254 6.09 -11.80 12.99
N LEU A 255 5.14 -12.70 12.71
CA LEU A 255 4.01 -12.95 13.58
C LEU A 255 4.44 -13.56 14.90
N GLU A 256 5.29 -14.58 14.86
CA GLU A 256 5.75 -15.33 16.03
C GLU A 256 6.67 -14.53 16.95
N HIS A 257 7.59 -13.75 16.40
CA HIS A 257 8.69 -13.15 17.16
C HIS A 257 8.56 -11.63 17.34
N VAL A 258 7.83 -10.92 16.47
CA VAL A 258 7.73 -9.45 16.53
C VAL A 258 6.34 -9.02 16.98
N MET A 259 5.28 -9.44 16.28
CA MET A 259 3.91 -9.06 16.63
C MET A 259 3.44 -9.66 17.95
N ALA A 260 3.81 -10.91 18.26
CA ALA A 260 3.51 -11.53 19.55
C ALA A 260 4.08 -10.76 20.77
N GLN A 261 5.04 -9.85 20.55
CA GLN A 261 5.60 -8.99 21.57
C GLN A 261 4.91 -7.62 21.65
N ALA A 262 4.09 -7.26 20.66
CA ALA A 262 3.35 -6.01 20.69
C ALA A 262 2.41 -6.00 21.92
N PRO A 263 2.38 -4.91 22.69
CA PRO A 263 1.61 -4.88 23.93
C PRO A 263 0.12 -5.15 23.68
N GLY A 264 -0.46 -6.11 24.40
CA GLY A 264 -1.86 -6.55 24.24
C GLY A 264 -2.12 -7.58 23.13
N TYR A 265 -1.17 -7.83 22.22
CA TYR A 265 -1.43 -8.64 21.02
C TYR A 265 -1.79 -10.11 21.32
N LYS A 266 -1.22 -10.71 22.38
CA LYS A 266 -1.59 -12.07 22.80
C LYS A 266 -3.07 -12.21 23.15
N LYS A 267 -3.63 -11.22 23.86
CA LYS A 267 -5.07 -11.18 24.17
C LYS A 267 -5.90 -11.04 22.89
N LEU A 268 -5.43 -10.22 21.94
CA LEU A 268 -6.10 -10.02 20.65
C LEU A 268 -6.20 -11.34 19.86
N ILE A 269 -5.13 -12.15 19.84
CA ILE A 269 -5.13 -13.48 19.22
C ILE A 269 -6.16 -14.39 19.89
N GLU A 270 -6.25 -14.38 21.22
CA GLU A 270 -7.22 -15.20 21.97
C GLU A 270 -8.67 -14.82 21.65
N TRP A 271 -8.95 -13.56 21.30
CA TRP A 271 -10.28 -13.09 20.95
C TRP A 271 -10.68 -13.42 19.51
N ALA A 272 -9.73 -13.37 18.58
CA ALA A 272 -9.99 -13.50 17.15
C ALA A 272 -10.44 -14.94 16.79
N GLY A 273 -11.56 -15.05 16.07
CA GLY A 273 -12.07 -16.31 15.54
C GLY A 273 -11.32 -16.82 14.31
N ALA A 274 -10.36 -16.06 13.80
CA ALA A 274 -9.47 -16.43 12.69
C ALA A 274 -8.06 -15.86 12.94
N PRO A 275 -7.00 -16.41 12.31
CA PRO A 275 -5.65 -15.87 12.42
C PRO A 275 -5.60 -14.38 12.07
N ILE A 276 -4.99 -13.57 12.94
CA ILE A 276 -4.81 -12.14 12.69
C ILE A 276 -3.88 -11.95 11.50
N MET A 277 -4.31 -11.16 10.53
CA MET A 277 -3.53 -10.87 9.33
C MET A 277 -2.88 -9.48 9.42
N PRO A 278 -1.64 -9.30 8.92
CA PRO A 278 -1.08 -7.97 8.73
C PRO A 278 -1.97 -7.12 7.81
N THR A 279 -2.26 -5.87 8.20
CA THR A 279 -3.12 -4.93 7.44
C THR A 279 -2.79 -4.94 5.93
N PRO A 280 -1.52 -4.81 5.50
CA PRO A 280 -1.24 -4.76 4.06
C PRO A 280 -1.39 -6.10 3.34
N ALA A 281 -1.25 -7.23 4.04
CA ALA A 281 -1.48 -8.54 3.45
C ALA A 281 -2.97 -8.69 3.10
N ALA A 282 -3.84 -8.23 4.00
CA ALA A 282 -5.29 -8.21 3.79
C ALA A 282 -5.68 -7.30 2.61
N VAL A 283 -5.12 -6.09 2.53
CA VAL A 283 -5.32 -5.19 1.38
C VAL A 283 -4.81 -5.84 0.08
N GLY A 284 -3.65 -6.50 0.11
CA GLY A 284 -3.09 -7.21 -1.04
C GLY A 284 -3.97 -8.34 -1.58
N LEU A 285 -4.70 -9.05 -0.72
CA LEU A 285 -5.68 -10.06 -1.14
C LEU A 285 -6.84 -9.41 -1.92
N ILE A 286 -7.35 -8.29 -1.43
CA ILE A 286 -8.42 -7.55 -2.10
C ILE A 286 -7.96 -7.02 -3.46
N MET A 287 -6.76 -6.43 -3.55
CA MET A 287 -6.22 -5.92 -4.81
C MET A 287 -6.07 -7.02 -5.88
N GLN A 288 -5.61 -8.22 -5.47
CA GLN A 288 -5.52 -9.37 -6.36
C GLN A 288 -6.90 -9.88 -6.78
N ALA A 289 -7.87 -9.91 -5.87
CA ALA A 289 -9.24 -10.32 -6.18
C ALA A 289 -9.90 -9.39 -7.21
N ILE A 290 -9.72 -8.07 -7.08
CA ILE A 290 -10.21 -7.07 -8.05
C ILE A 290 -9.58 -7.32 -9.42
N ALA A 291 -8.25 -7.34 -9.48
CA ALA A 291 -7.52 -7.49 -10.74
C ALA A 291 -7.84 -8.83 -11.44
N GLY A 292 -8.00 -9.91 -10.66
CA GLY A 292 -8.36 -11.22 -11.17
C GLY A 292 -9.80 -11.30 -11.70
N ARG A 293 -10.77 -10.70 -10.98
CA ARG A 293 -12.19 -10.70 -11.35
C ARG A 293 -12.48 -9.82 -12.57
N GLU A 294 -11.85 -8.66 -12.65
CA GLU A 294 -12.08 -7.68 -13.73
C GLU A 294 -11.06 -7.80 -14.86
N HIS A 295 -10.08 -8.71 -14.76
CA HIS A 295 -9.02 -8.92 -15.75
C HIS A 295 -8.25 -7.65 -16.12
N LEU A 296 -7.92 -6.83 -15.13
CA LEU A 296 -7.35 -5.50 -15.32
C LEU A 296 -5.97 -5.34 -14.67
N ASN A 297 -5.21 -4.36 -15.16
CA ASN A 297 -3.98 -3.89 -14.51
C ASN A 297 -4.32 -2.82 -13.48
N LEU A 298 -3.74 -2.96 -12.30
CA LEU A 298 -4.11 -2.17 -11.14
C LEU A 298 -2.90 -1.62 -10.41
N ILE A 299 -3.02 -0.39 -9.92
CA ILE A 299 -2.18 0.14 -8.84
C ILE A 299 -3.08 0.43 -7.64
N GLY A 300 -2.73 -0.16 -6.51
CA GLY A 300 -3.38 0.10 -5.23
C GLY A 300 -2.43 0.86 -4.31
N VAL A 301 -2.96 1.73 -3.47
CA VAL A 301 -2.18 2.38 -2.41
C VAL A 301 -2.96 2.39 -1.11
N ASP A 302 -2.25 2.16 0.00
CA ASP A 302 -2.74 2.41 1.35
C ASP A 302 -1.77 3.35 2.06
N ILE A 303 -2.18 4.60 2.23
CA ILE A 303 -1.38 5.64 2.89
C ILE A 303 -1.82 5.81 4.35
N GLY A 304 -1.00 5.27 5.25
CA GLY A 304 -1.22 5.29 6.69
C GLY A 304 -0.50 6.43 7.41
N GLY A 305 -0.58 6.40 8.74
CA GLY A 305 0.11 7.37 9.60
C GLY A 305 1.63 7.17 9.63
N ALA A 306 2.11 5.93 9.46
CA ALA A 306 3.53 5.59 9.52
C ALA A 306 4.11 5.18 8.16
N THR A 307 3.36 4.42 7.36
CA THR A 307 3.84 3.82 6.11
C THR A 307 2.89 4.10 4.95
N THR A 308 3.40 3.97 3.74
CA THR A 308 2.60 3.91 2.52
C THR A 308 2.90 2.60 1.81
N ASP A 309 1.91 1.72 1.74
CA ASP A 309 1.97 0.46 1.00
C ASP A 309 1.49 0.70 -0.43
N VAL A 310 2.27 0.25 -1.42
CA VAL A 310 1.90 0.30 -2.84
C VAL A 310 1.83 -1.13 -3.37
N PHE A 311 0.74 -1.40 -4.07
CA PHE A 311 0.40 -2.68 -4.68
C PHE A 311 0.31 -2.48 -6.18
N SER A 312 0.77 -3.46 -6.94
CA SER A 312 0.50 -3.51 -8.38
C SER A 312 0.18 -4.91 -8.84
N VAL A 313 -0.74 -5.00 -9.80
CA VAL A 313 -1.02 -6.21 -10.54
C VAL A 313 -0.92 -5.85 -12.02
N PHE A 314 0.10 -6.38 -12.69
CA PHE A 314 0.30 -6.17 -14.12
C PHE A 314 0.49 -7.52 -14.81
N GLY A 315 -0.33 -7.79 -15.83
CA GLY A 315 -0.31 -9.09 -16.52
C GLY A 315 -0.49 -10.28 -15.56
N GLY A 316 -1.28 -10.12 -14.51
CA GLY A 316 -1.51 -11.13 -13.46
C GLY A 316 -0.37 -11.27 -12.43
N VAL A 317 0.70 -10.48 -12.52
CA VAL A 317 1.81 -10.53 -11.56
C VAL A 317 1.59 -9.53 -10.43
N PHE A 318 1.40 -10.03 -9.21
CA PHE A 318 1.27 -9.21 -8.01
C PHE A 318 2.63 -8.79 -7.44
N ASN A 319 2.79 -7.49 -7.19
CA ASN A 319 3.90 -6.92 -6.44
C ASN A 319 3.37 -6.04 -5.32
N ARG A 320 4.12 -6.02 -4.22
CA ARG A 320 3.86 -5.17 -3.06
C ARG A 320 5.16 -4.56 -2.57
N THR A 321 5.11 -3.31 -2.15
CA THR A 321 6.23 -2.62 -1.49
C THR A 321 5.72 -1.75 -0.36
N VAL A 322 6.52 -1.65 0.71
CA VAL A 322 6.22 -0.81 1.87
C VAL A 322 7.22 0.33 1.90
N SER A 323 6.71 1.56 1.81
CA SER A 323 7.52 2.75 2.04
C SER A 323 7.40 3.14 3.51
N ALA A 324 8.29 2.56 4.31
CA ALA A 324 8.34 2.66 5.76
C ALA A 324 8.38 4.10 6.31
N ASN A 325 9.00 4.99 5.54
CA ASN A 325 9.28 6.37 5.93
C ASN A 325 8.27 7.37 5.36
N LEU A 326 7.27 6.89 4.61
CA LEU A 326 6.31 7.77 3.94
C LEU A 326 4.95 7.58 4.58
N GLY A 327 4.65 8.38 5.60
CA GLY A 327 3.37 8.33 6.31
C GLY A 327 2.89 9.73 6.69
N MET A 328 1.59 9.87 6.92
CA MET A 328 0.93 11.17 7.11
C MET A 328 0.86 11.66 8.58
N SER A 329 1.36 10.86 9.52
CA SER A 329 1.38 11.20 10.94
C SER A 329 2.78 10.98 11.53
N TYR A 330 3.07 9.80 12.06
CA TYR A 330 4.35 9.44 12.70
C TYR A 330 5.57 9.67 11.78
N SER A 331 5.42 9.45 10.48
CA SER A 331 6.52 9.58 9.50
C SER A 331 6.45 10.84 8.65
N ILE A 332 5.58 11.82 8.98
CA ILE A 332 5.36 12.99 8.11
C ILE A 332 6.62 13.85 7.92
N SER A 333 7.50 13.90 8.92
CA SER A 333 8.79 14.60 8.80
C SER A 333 9.78 13.87 7.90
N ASN A 334 9.65 12.54 7.76
CA ASN A 334 10.47 11.78 6.83
C ASN A 334 10.02 12.03 5.38
N VAL A 335 8.71 12.22 5.14
CA VAL A 335 8.21 12.72 3.84
C VAL A 335 8.86 14.06 3.50
N LEU A 336 8.94 15.00 4.47
CA LEU A 336 9.64 16.27 4.27
C LEU A 336 11.13 16.09 3.96
N LEU A 337 11.80 15.14 4.62
CA LEU A 337 13.21 14.85 4.39
C LEU A 337 13.45 14.27 2.99
N GLU A 338 12.64 13.30 2.56
CA GLU A 338 12.80 12.60 1.28
C GLU A 338 12.30 13.43 0.09
N ALA A 339 11.17 14.14 0.24
CA ALA A 339 10.64 15.00 -0.82
C ALA A 339 11.44 16.30 -0.96
N GLY A 340 11.93 16.84 0.15
CA GLY A 340 12.43 18.20 0.23
C GLY A 340 11.30 19.24 0.29
N LEU A 341 11.59 20.39 0.89
CA LEU A 341 10.60 21.42 1.16
C LEU A 341 9.98 21.98 -0.13
N ASP A 342 10.79 22.24 -1.16
CA ASP A 342 10.33 22.82 -2.43
C ASP A 342 9.28 21.95 -3.13
N ASN A 343 9.45 20.62 -3.07
CA ASN A 343 8.50 19.69 -3.68
C ASN A 343 7.17 19.61 -2.92
N ILE A 344 7.15 19.95 -1.63
CA ILE A 344 5.90 20.09 -0.87
C ILE A 344 5.27 21.47 -1.15
N MET A 345 6.07 22.53 -1.07
CA MET A 345 5.61 23.91 -1.28
C MET A 345 5.05 24.16 -2.67
N ARG A 346 5.46 23.39 -3.69
CA ARG A 346 4.92 23.52 -5.04
C ARG A 346 3.42 23.22 -5.14
N TRP A 347 2.85 22.51 -4.17
CA TRP A 347 1.43 22.16 -4.13
C TRP A 347 0.59 23.04 -3.20
N VAL A 348 1.23 23.90 -2.40
CA VAL A 348 0.52 24.79 -1.47
C VAL A 348 -0.02 25.98 -2.28
N PRO A 349 -1.35 26.21 -2.32
CA PRO A 349 -1.97 27.20 -3.20
C PRO A 349 -1.99 28.63 -2.63
N PHE A 350 -1.13 28.92 -1.65
CA PHE A 350 -1.00 30.22 -1.02
C PHE A 350 0.45 30.46 -0.58
N THR A 351 0.78 31.71 -0.29
CA THR A 351 2.10 32.08 0.23
C THR A 351 2.21 31.67 1.69
N ILE A 352 3.26 30.92 2.03
CA ILE A 352 3.59 30.51 3.40
C ILE A 352 5.10 30.59 3.61
N GLU A 353 5.52 31.07 4.78
CA GLU A 353 6.94 31.03 5.15
C GLU A 353 7.41 29.60 5.40
N GLU A 354 8.61 29.27 4.94
CA GLU A 354 9.21 27.94 5.11
C GLU A 354 9.21 27.45 6.55
N GLN A 355 9.56 28.35 7.49
CA GLN A 355 9.61 28.02 8.91
C GLN A 355 8.22 27.66 9.45
N THR A 356 7.18 28.36 9.00
CA THR A 356 5.80 28.08 9.38
C THR A 356 5.36 26.70 8.86
N LEU A 357 5.67 26.37 7.61
CA LEU A 357 5.36 25.05 7.04
C LEU A 357 6.10 23.93 7.79
N ARG A 358 7.40 24.09 8.05
CA ARG A 358 8.20 23.13 8.83
C ARG A 358 7.64 22.92 10.23
N ASN A 359 7.22 23.98 10.90
CA ASN A 359 6.63 23.90 12.23
C ASN A 359 5.29 23.15 12.22
N ARG A 360 4.43 23.38 11.23
CA ARG A 360 3.16 22.64 11.08
C ARG A 360 3.40 21.13 10.87
N ILE A 361 4.35 20.77 10.00
CA ILE A 361 4.73 19.36 9.76
C ILE A 361 5.23 18.70 11.04
N LYS A 362 6.14 19.36 11.78
CA LYS A 362 6.67 18.83 13.04
C LYS A 362 5.59 18.70 14.12
N ASN A 363 4.67 19.67 14.20
CA ASN A 363 3.55 19.64 15.14
C ASN A 363 2.62 18.44 14.89
N LYS A 364 2.37 18.10 13.62
CA LYS A 364 1.61 16.89 13.25
C LYS A 364 2.32 15.61 13.70
N MET A 365 3.65 15.54 13.54
CA MET A 365 4.43 14.37 13.97
C MET A 365 4.34 14.12 15.48
N ILE A 366 4.39 15.17 16.30
CA ILE A 366 4.29 15.05 17.78
C ILE A 366 2.84 14.88 18.27
N ARG A 367 1.85 15.09 17.41
CA ARG A 367 0.41 14.92 17.70
C ARG A 367 -0.25 14.16 16.54
N PRO A 368 0.08 12.87 16.36
CA PRO A 368 -0.24 12.11 15.14
C PRO A 368 -1.75 11.92 14.90
N THR A 369 -2.57 12.11 15.93
CA THR A 369 -4.03 11.94 15.90
C THR A 369 -4.81 13.23 15.59
N THR A 370 -4.15 14.38 15.41
CA THR A 370 -4.86 15.62 15.06
C THR A 370 -5.40 15.57 13.64
N VAL A 371 -6.57 16.15 13.41
CA VAL A 371 -7.14 16.36 12.08
C VAL A 371 -7.09 17.85 11.72
N PRO A 372 -6.98 18.21 10.42
CA PRO A 372 -7.01 19.61 9.99
C PRO A 372 -8.24 20.35 10.53
N GLN A 373 -8.02 21.48 11.19
CA GLN A 373 -9.08 22.35 11.72
C GLN A 373 -9.32 23.57 10.82
N THR A 374 -8.37 23.89 9.94
CA THR A 374 -8.46 25.00 8.98
C THR A 374 -8.26 24.53 7.55
N LEU A 375 -8.75 25.32 6.57
CA LEU A 375 -8.57 25.02 5.16
C LEU A 375 -7.08 24.97 4.77
N ASP A 376 -6.27 25.88 5.31
CA ASP A 376 -4.83 25.91 5.06
C ASP A 376 -4.12 24.66 5.58
N GLU A 377 -4.51 24.16 6.76
CA GLU A 377 -3.99 22.90 7.29
C GLU A 377 -4.35 21.71 6.40
N LEU A 378 -5.61 21.66 5.93
CA LEU A 378 -6.05 20.63 5.00
C LEU A 378 -5.24 20.66 3.70
N GLN A 379 -5.07 21.86 3.12
CA GLN A 379 -4.31 22.06 1.89
C GLN A 379 -2.83 21.67 2.05
N ILE A 380 -2.22 21.96 3.20
CA ILE A 380 -0.86 21.55 3.52
C ILE A 380 -0.75 20.02 3.66
N GLU A 381 -1.66 19.37 4.39
CA GLU A 381 -1.64 17.90 4.52
C GLU A 381 -1.84 17.23 3.15
N GLN A 382 -2.71 17.76 2.31
CA GLN A 382 -2.91 17.25 0.94
C GLN A 382 -1.71 17.53 0.02
N ALA A 383 -0.96 18.61 0.22
CA ALA A 383 0.29 18.88 -0.49
C ALA A 383 1.37 17.83 -0.13
N ILE A 384 1.48 17.50 1.16
CA ILE A 384 2.42 16.47 1.65
C ILE A 384 2.02 15.08 1.15
N ALA A 385 0.71 14.78 1.15
CA ALA A 385 0.19 13.50 0.66
C ALA A 385 0.56 13.24 -0.80
N ARG A 386 0.50 14.26 -1.68
CA ARG A 386 0.93 14.14 -3.08
C ARG A 386 2.38 13.67 -3.19
N GLU A 387 3.27 14.25 -2.39
CA GLU A 387 4.68 13.86 -2.39
C GLU A 387 4.92 12.48 -1.77
N ALA A 388 4.23 12.13 -0.69
CA ALA A 388 4.30 10.80 -0.09
C ALA A 388 3.86 9.72 -1.10
N LEU A 389 2.72 9.92 -1.77
CA LEU A 389 2.21 9.02 -2.81
C LEU A 389 3.20 8.92 -3.98
N ARG A 390 3.68 10.07 -4.50
CA ARG A 390 4.63 10.11 -5.62
C ARG A 390 5.92 9.33 -5.30
N LEU A 391 6.52 9.60 -4.14
CA LEU A 391 7.75 8.92 -3.71
C LEU A 391 7.51 7.42 -3.51
N ALA A 392 6.36 7.04 -2.92
CA ALA A 392 6.02 5.64 -2.74
C ALA A 392 5.85 4.89 -4.07
N LEU A 393 5.25 5.52 -5.09
CA LEU A 393 5.17 4.94 -6.43
C LEU A 393 6.56 4.83 -7.09
N VAL A 394 7.40 5.86 -6.98
CA VAL A 394 8.79 5.81 -7.51
C VAL A 394 9.56 4.65 -6.89
N HIS A 395 9.47 4.50 -5.57
CA HIS A 395 10.08 3.38 -4.85
C HIS A 395 9.50 2.04 -5.31
N HIS A 396 8.18 1.93 -5.45
CA HIS A 396 7.52 0.72 -5.94
C HIS A 396 8.02 0.31 -7.34
N LYS A 397 8.05 1.24 -8.30
CA LYS A 397 8.52 0.99 -9.68
C LYS A 397 9.97 0.52 -9.74
N SER A 398 10.81 0.97 -8.80
CA SER A 398 12.21 0.55 -8.71
C SER A 398 12.40 -0.90 -8.26
N LEU A 399 11.39 -1.48 -7.61
CA LEU A 399 11.42 -2.83 -7.04
C LEU A 399 10.60 -3.84 -7.84
N ALA A 400 9.45 -3.39 -8.35
CA ALA A 400 8.61 -4.15 -9.28
C ALA A 400 9.26 -4.13 -10.66
N THR A 401 10.40 -4.81 -10.84
CA THR A 401 11.15 -4.89 -12.09
C THR A 401 11.31 -6.33 -12.56
N GLY A 402 11.51 -6.51 -13.86
CA GLY A 402 11.96 -7.79 -14.43
C GLY A 402 13.33 -8.24 -13.90
N LEU A 403 13.72 -9.48 -14.21
CA LEU A 403 15.01 -10.05 -13.81
C LEU A 403 16.19 -9.27 -14.44
N LYS A 404 17.12 -8.80 -13.59
CA LYS A 404 18.42 -8.24 -14.02
C LYS A 404 19.46 -9.36 -14.14
N GLY A 405 20.33 -9.26 -15.15
CA GLY A 405 21.47 -10.17 -15.35
C GLY A 405 21.22 -11.43 -16.16
N VAL A 406 20.06 -11.53 -16.84
CA VAL A 406 19.76 -12.63 -17.76
C VAL A 406 20.02 -12.15 -19.19
N GLN A 407 20.83 -12.88 -19.97
CA GLN A 407 20.77 -12.75 -21.43
C GLN A 407 19.41 -13.32 -21.86
N GLN A 408 18.42 -12.45 -22.10
CA GLN A 408 17.14 -12.88 -22.64
C GLN A 408 17.40 -13.58 -23.99
N GLU A 409 16.87 -14.79 -24.18
CA GLU A 409 16.70 -15.36 -25.52
C GLU A 409 15.74 -14.44 -26.27
N ARG A 410 16.30 -13.56 -27.11
CA ARG A 410 15.53 -12.56 -27.84
C ARG A 410 14.70 -13.24 -28.91
N THR A 411 13.38 -13.14 -28.80
CA THR A 411 12.51 -13.37 -29.94
C THR A 411 12.69 -12.21 -30.93
N ILE A 412 12.44 -12.42 -32.23
CA ILE A 412 12.55 -11.34 -33.25
C ILE A 412 11.70 -10.12 -32.87
N SER A 413 10.58 -10.35 -32.16
CA SER A 413 9.68 -9.33 -31.61
C SER A 413 10.33 -8.45 -30.52
N ASP A 414 11.19 -9.03 -29.67
CA ASP A 414 11.87 -8.33 -28.56
C ASP A 414 13.03 -7.43 -29.04
N ILE A 415 13.39 -7.54 -30.32
CA ILE A 415 14.38 -6.65 -30.93
C ILE A 415 13.75 -5.30 -31.29
N PHE A 416 12.43 -5.27 -31.55
CA PHE A 416 11.69 -4.05 -31.89
C PHE A 416 11.20 -3.30 -30.63
N GLU A 417 10.82 -4.01 -29.56
CA GLU A 417 10.61 -3.44 -28.23
C GLU A 417 11.92 -3.53 -27.43
N GLN A 418 12.78 -2.50 -27.47
CA GLN A 418 14.03 -2.43 -26.69
C GLN A 418 13.77 -2.41 -25.16
N ARG A 419 13.24 -3.48 -24.56
CA ARG A 419 13.10 -3.57 -23.10
C ARG A 419 14.42 -3.98 -22.49
N ALA A 420 15.09 -3.04 -21.82
CA ALA A 420 16.32 -3.33 -21.10
C ALA A 420 16.04 -4.22 -19.87
N SER A 421 16.98 -5.11 -19.53
CA SER A 421 16.89 -5.92 -18.32
C SER A 421 16.77 -5.01 -17.08
N GLY A 422 15.73 -5.21 -16.28
CA GLY A 422 15.49 -4.41 -15.07
C GLY A 422 14.58 -3.20 -15.22
N GLU A 423 13.87 -3.08 -16.34
CA GLU A 423 12.71 -2.19 -16.45
C GLU A 423 11.59 -2.59 -15.48
N THR A 424 10.79 -1.60 -15.10
CA THR A 424 9.64 -1.78 -14.21
C THR A 424 8.53 -2.58 -14.92
N LEU A 425 7.87 -3.46 -14.16
CA LEU A 425 6.65 -4.16 -14.57
C LEU A 425 5.43 -3.23 -14.58
N VAL A 426 5.56 -2.03 -14.00
CA VAL A 426 4.48 -1.05 -13.87
C VAL A 426 4.45 -0.16 -15.12
N ASP A 427 3.65 -0.57 -16.09
CA ASP A 427 3.39 0.19 -17.33
C ASP A 427 2.18 1.12 -17.14
N MET A 428 2.45 2.41 -16.94
CA MET A 428 1.39 3.40 -16.66
C MET A 428 0.43 3.61 -17.84
N LEU A 429 0.83 3.26 -19.07
CA LEU A 429 -0.06 3.37 -20.23
C LEU A 429 -1.09 2.24 -20.27
N LYS A 430 -0.75 1.09 -19.70
CA LYS A 430 -1.63 -0.09 -19.59
C LYS A 430 -2.42 -0.12 -18.28
N LEU A 431 -2.34 0.94 -17.47
CA LEU A 431 -2.97 1.01 -16.17
C LEU A 431 -4.47 1.31 -16.30
N ASP A 432 -5.30 0.35 -15.91
CA ASP A 432 -6.75 0.47 -16.02
C ASP A 432 -7.37 1.15 -14.78
N LEU A 433 -6.86 0.79 -13.58
CA LEU A 433 -7.46 1.20 -12.31
C LEU A 433 -6.43 1.63 -11.27
N ILE A 434 -6.65 2.79 -10.67
CA ILE A 434 -6.00 3.23 -9.43
C ILE A 434 -6.99 3.10 -8.27
N VAL A 435 -6.56 2.43 -7.20
CA VAL A 435 -7.35 2.25 -5.97
C VAL A 435 -6.63 2.94 -4.81
N GLY A 436 -7.25 3.97 -4.24
CA GLY A 436 -6.73 4.70 -3.08
C GLY A 436 -7.38 4.29 -1.77
N SER A 437 -6.57 3.90 -0.79
CA SER A 437 -6.99 3.69 0.60
C SER A 437 -6.11 4.50 1.56
N GLY A 438 -6.48 4.52 2.84
CA GLY A 438 -5.83 5.31 3.86
C GLY A 438 -6.58 6.60 4.20
N GLY A 439 -6.42 7.07 5.44
CA GLY A 439 -7.28 8.12 6.02
C GLY A 439 -7.34 9.42 5.20
N ILE A 440 -6.21 9.86 4.64
CA ILE A 440 -6.15 11.10 3.84
C ILE A 440 -6.93 11.00 2.51
N LEU A 441 -7.06 9.80 1.93
CA LEU A 441 -7.81 9.55 0.69
C LEU A 441 -9.28 9.20 0.99
N SER A 442 -9.53 8.34 1.98
CA SER A 442 -10.87 7.86 2.35
C SER A 442 -11.72 8.92 3.06
N HIS A 443 -11.12 9.82 3.84
CA HIS A 443 -11.84 10.86 4.59
C HIS A 443 -11.67 12.27 4.00
N ALA A 444 -11.16 12.40 2.78
CA ALA A 444 -11.10 13.70 2.12
C ALA A 444 -12.51 14.33 2.09
N PRO A 445 -12.69 15.59 2.54
CA PRO A 445 -14.00 16.23 2.62
C PRO A 445 -14.80 16.21 1.31
N ARG A 446 -14.10 16.22 0.17
CA ARG A 446 -14.70 16.03 -1.16
C ARG A 446 -13.94 14.97 -1.93
N ARG A 447 -14.66 14.06 -2.58
CA ARG A 447 -14.08 12.94 -3.36
C ARG A 447 -13.17 13.39 -4.52
N VAL A 448 -13.42 14.58 -5.08
CA VAL A 448 -12.54 15.20 -6.09
C VAL A 448 -11.15 15.53 -5.54
N GLN A 449 -11.00 15.76 -4.24
CA GLN A 449 -9.69 15.97 -3.60
C GLN A 449 -8.86 14.69 -3.61
N SER A 450 -9.45 13.55 -3.28
CA SER A 450 -8.79 12.23 -3.37
C SER A 450 -8.38 11.92 -4.81
N MET A 451 -9.29 12.18 -5.77
CA MET A 451 -9.00 12.00 -7.20
C MET A 451 -7.78 12.82 -7.61
N LEU A 452 -7.80 14.14 -7.32
CA LEU A 452 -6.74 15.03 -7.76
C LEU A 452 -5.40 14.72 -7.09
N MET A 453 -5.37 14.37 -5.80
CA MET A 453 -4.12 13.95 -5.14
C MET A 453 -3.48 12.73 -5.83
N MET A 454 -4.28 11.73 -6.21
CA MET A 454 -3.77 10.55 -6.94
C MET A 454 -3.36 10.89 -8.37
N VAL A 455 -4.12 11.72 -9.09
CA VAL A 455 -3.76 12.17 -10.45
C VAL A 455 -2.45 12.96 -10.43
N ASP A 456 -2.27 13.84 -9.45
CA ASP A 456 -1.05 14.66 -9.29
C ASP A 456 0.16 13.80 -8.89
N ALA A 457 -0.04 12.79 -8.06
CA ALA A 457 1.05 11.93 -7.58
C ALA A 457 1.48 10.86 -8.58
N TYR A 458 0.53 10.28 -9.30
CA TYR A 458 0.76 9.12 -10.17
C TYR A 458 0.83 9.45 -11.65
N GLU A 459 0.37 10.64 -12.05
CA GLU A 459 0.41 11.11 -13.44
C GLU A 459 -0.12 10.05 -14.42
N PRO A 460 -1.38 9.58 -14.27
CA PRO A 460 -1.93 8.55 -15.16
C PRO A 460 -1.84 8.98 -16.62
N LEU A 461 -1.72 8.01 -17.52
CA LEU A 461 -1.52 8.21 -18.97
C LEU A 461 -2.71 7.63 -19.72
N GLY A 462 -3.22 8.35 -20.72
CA GLY A 462 -4.39 7.88 -21.48
C GLY A 462 -5.62 7.84 -20.59
N PHE A 463 -6.35 6.72 -20.61
CA PHE A 463 -7.61 6.51 -19.88
C PHE A 463 -7.36 5.65 -18.64
N THR A 464 -7.56 6.22 -17.45
CA THR A 464 -7.39 5.47 -16.20
C THR A 464 -8.56 5.75 -15.27
N THR A 465 -9.18 4.68 -14.76
CA THR A 465 -10.24 4.78 -13.75
C THR A 465 -9.63 4.97 -12.37
N LEU A 466 -10.25 5.81 -11.54
CA LEU A 466 -9.85 6.00 -10.15
C LEU A 466 -10.97 5.60 -9.22
N SER A 467 -10.59 4.98 -8.12
CA SER A 467 -11.49 4.59 -7.03
C SER A 467 -10.82 4.82 -5.69
N VAL A 468 -11.63 4.87 -4.65
CA VAL A 468 -11.16 4.89 -3.27
C VAL A 468 -11.93 3.92 -2.41
N ASP A 469 -11.25 3.42 -1.39
CA ASP A 469 -11.89 2.81 -0.24
C ASP A 469 -12.78 3.86 0.45
N SER A 470 -14.06 3.54 0.62
CA SER A 470 -15.07 4.45 1.13
C SER A 470 -14.73 4.99 2.52
N ILE A 471 -14.28 4.10 3.41
CA ILE A 471 -14.08 4.36 4.85
C ILE A 471 -12.85 3.66 5.43
N PHE A 472 -11.91 3.21 4.61
CA PHE A 472 -10.71 2.50 5.03
C PHE A 472 -11.03 1.11 5.62
N MET A 473 -11.86 0.33 4.90
CA MET A 473 -12.32 -1.01 5.32
C MET A 473 -11.68 -2.20 4.56
N MET A 474 -10.85 -1.95 3.55
CA MET A 474 -10.18 -3.04 2.79
C MET A 474 -9.43 -4.04 3.68
N PRO A 475 -8.72 -3.64 4.76
CA PRO A 475 -8.07 -4.60 5.65
C PRO A 475 -9.07 -5.58 6.30
N HIS A 476 -10.20 -5.08 6.78
CA HIS A 476 -11.26 -5.89 7.40
C HIS A 476 -11.81 -6.94 6.42
N LEU A 477 -12.03 -6.53 5.17
CA LEU A 477 -12.55 -7.41 4.12
C LEU A 477 -11.51 -8.45 3.69
N GLY A 478 -10.23 -8.09 3.67
CA GLY A 478 -9.15 -9.01 3.35
C GLY A 478 -9.07 -10.17 4.34
N VAL A 479 -9.12 -9.91 5.65
CA VAL A 479 -9.18 -11.00 6.65
C VAL A 479 -10.50 -11.76 6.59
N LEU A 480 -11.62 -11.05 6.42
CA LEU A 480 -12.94 -11.68 6.32
C LEU A 480 -13.03 -12.64 5.13
N SER A 481 -12.38 -12.35 4.00
CA SER A 481 -12.41 -13.22 2.82
C SER A 481 -11.85 -14.62 3.09
N THR A 482 -10.97 -14.78 4.08
CA THR A 482 -10.42 -16.08 4.50
C THR A 482 -11.39 -16.93 5.32
N VAL A 483 -12.47 -16.30 5.83
CA VAL A 483 -13.45 -16.92 6.72
C VAL A 483 -14.82 -17.04 6.03
N ASN A 484 -15.22 -16.00 5.31
CA ASN A 484 -16.48 -15.90 4.58
C ASN A 484 -16.31 -15.00 3.35
N GLU A 485 -16.00 -15.63 2.21
CA GLU A 485 -15.77 -14.97 0.92
C GLU A 485 -17.00 -14.20 0.43
N GLN A 486 -18.21 -14.73 0.65
CA GLN A 486 -19.45 -14.07 0.25
C GLN A 486 -19.64 -12.76 1.02
N ALA A 487 -19.51 -12.77 2.34
CA ALA A 487 -19.65 -11.58 3.16
C ALA A 487 -18.61 -10.51 2.79
N ALA A 488 -17.36 -10.91 2.57
CA ALA A 488 -16.32 -10.00 2.12
C ALA A 488 -16.65 -9.39 0.75
N THR A 489 -17.12 -10.20 -0.20
CA THR A 489 -17.45 -9.77 -1.58
C THR A 489 -18.65 -8.84 -1.63
N ASP A 490 -19.73 -9.17 -0.92
CA ASP A 490 -20.95 -8.36 -0.88
C ASP A 490 -20.65 -6.95 -0.34
N VAL A 491 -19.96 -6.87 0.80
CA VAL A 491 -19.57 -5.60 1.41
C VAL A 491 -18.55 -4.87 0.54
N PHE A 492 -17.61 -5.58 -0.08
CA PHE A 492 -16.61 -4.98 -0.97
C PHE A 492 -17.26 -4.25 -2.15
N VAL A 493 -18.16 -4.93 -2.86
CA VAL A 493 -18.82 -4.40 -4.07
C VAL A 493 -19.79 -3.27 -3.73
N ARG A 494 -20.50 -3.36 -2.60
CA ARG A 494 -21.64 -2.48 -2.30
C ARG A 494 -21.28 -1.30 -1.41
N ASP A 495 -20.35 -1.49 -0.48
CA ASP A 495 -20.08 -0.55 0.59
C ASP A 495 -18.62 -0.05 0.61
N CYS A 496 -17.66 -0.86 0.14
CA CYS A 496 -16.24 -0.49 0.15
C CYS A 496 -15.82 0.38 -1.04
N MET A 497 -16.03 -0.08 -2.27
CA MET A 497 -15.45 0.58 -3.44
C MET A 497 -16.27 1.78 -3.90
N VAL A 498 -15.67 2.97 -3.84
CA VAL A 498 -16.23 4.18 -4.42
C VAL A 498 -15.45 4.56 -5.66
N TYR A 499 -16.01 4.26 -6.82
CA TYR A 499 -15.50 4.78 -8.09
C TYR A 499 -15.61 6.31 -8.12
N LEU A 500 -14.48 6.98 -8.33
CA LEU A 500 -14.39 8.43 -8.48
C LEU A 500 -14.76 8.83 -9.92
N GLY A 501 -14.32 8.02 -10.89
CA GLY A 501 -14.57 8.18 -12.32
C GLY A 501 -13.29 8.01 -13.12
N THR A 502 -13.25 8.52 -14.34
CA THR A 502 -12.12 8.32 -15.26
C THR A 502 -11.31 9.59 -15.44
N CYS A 503 -9.99 9.50 -15.24
CA CYS A 503 -9.03 10.51 -15.66
C CYS A 503 -8.57 10.19 -17.08
N ILE A 504 -8.62 11.20 -17.96
CA ILE A 504 -8.20 11.10 -19.35
C ILE A 504 -7.08 12.13 -19.55
N ALA A 505 -5.85 11.64 -19.68
CA ALA A 505 -4.64 12.45 -19.66
C ALA A 505 -3.78 12.19 -20.91
N PRO A 506 -3.86 13.07 -21.93
CA PRO A 506 -3.00 12.97 -23.10
C PRO A 506 -1.52 13.14 -22.74
N ILE A 507 -0.68 12.43 -23.48
CA ILE A 507 0.75 12.28 -23.29
C ILE A 507 1.48 13.23 -24.24
N GLY A 508 2.21 14.19 -23.66
CA GLY A 508 2.94 15.17 -24.43
C GLY A 508 3.19 16.46 -23.66
N LEU A 509 3.97 17.33 -24.28
CA LEU A 509 4.31 18.66 -23.77
C LEU A 509 3.95 19.71 -24.82
N GLY A 510 3.50 20.87 -24.35
CA GLY A 510 3.20 22.06 -25.15
C GLY A 510 3.20 23.30 -24.28
N LYS A 511 3.06 24.49 -24.87
CA LYS A 511 2.99 25.74 -24.10
C LYS A 511 1.59 25.90 -23.50
N ASP A 512 1.51 26.55 -22.35
CA ASP A 512 0.22 26.86 -21.71
C ASP A 512 -0.73 27.57 -22.69
N GLY A 513 -1.95 27.05 -22.81
CA GLY A 513 -2.97 27.53 -23.74
C GLY A 513 -2.88 27.00 -25.18
N GLU A 514 -1.81 26.32 -25.59
CA GLU A 514 -1.76 25.64 -26.89
C GLU A 514 -2.71 24.45 -26.93
N LYS A 515 -3.18 24.07 -28.13
CA LYS A 515 -4.07 22.91 -28.31
C LYS A 515 -3.36 21.62 -27.90
N CYS A 516 -3.98 20.89 -26.97
CA CYS A 516 -3.56 19.54 -26.59
C CYS A 516 -4.35 18.48 -27.38
N THR A 517 -5.68 18.49 -27.25
CA THR A 517 -6.58 17.59 -27.99
C THR A 517 -7.96 18.24 -28.17
N ASP A 518 -8.65 17.91 -29.26
CA ASP A 518 -10.11 18.08 -29.28
C ASP A 518 -10.76 16.87 -28.61
N TYR A 519 -11.93 17.06 -28.01
CA TYR A 519 -12.69 15.98 -27.39
C TYR A 519 -14.16 16.05 -27.80
N THR A 520 -14.81 14.89 -27.78
CA THR A 520 -16.27 14.74 -27.83
C THR A 520 -16.68 13.68 -26.83
N ILE A 521 -17.57 14.04 -25.93
CA ILE A 521 -18.15 13.17 -24.90
C ILE A 521 -19.62 12.96 -25.28
N THR A 522 -19.95 11.71 -25.62
CA THR A 522 -21.32 11.30 -25.92
C THR A 522 -21.85 10.49 -24.75
N PHE A 523 -22.79 11.06 -24.02
CA PHE A 523 -23.43 10.43 -22.88
C PHE A 523 -24.46 9.40 -23.35
N GLU A 524 -24.59 8.28 -22.64
CA GLU A 524 -25.72 7.37 -22.88
C GLU A 524 -27.04 8.05 -22.50
N GLY A 525 -28.08 7.83 -23.32
CA GLY A 525 -29.40 8.43 -23.12
C GLY A 525 -29.62 9.77 -23.85
N SER A 526 -30.35 10.70 -23.23
CA SER A 526 -30.84 11.93 -23.88
C SER A 526 -30.01 13.18 -23.58
N ARG A 527 -28.91 13.06 -22.83
CA ARG A 527 -28.03 14.20 -22.55
C ARG A 527 -27.28 14.60 -23.81
N LYS A 528 -27.25 15.91 -24.11
CA LYS A 528 -26.55 16.42 -25.29
C LYS A 528 -25.05 16.11 -25.21
N PRO A 529 -24.41 15.72 -26.33
CA PRO A 529 -22.95 15.55 -26.37
C PRO A 529 -22.24 16.86 -26.02
N GLU A 530 -21.08 16.74 -25.36
CA GLU A 530 -20.20 17.85 -25.06
C GLU A 530 -18.92 17.74 -25.90
N SER A 531 -18.60 18.80 -26.63
CA SER A 531 -17.42 18.85 -27.49
C SER A 531 -16.66 20.15 -27.28
N GLY A 532 -15.34 20.09 -27.45
CA GLY A 532 -14.49 21.27 -27.36
C GLY A 532 -13.02 20.94 -27.56
N THR A 533 -12.18 21.92 -27.27
CA THR A 533 -10.72 21.77 -27.26
C THR A 533 -10.22 21.82 -25.83
N LEU A 534 -9.38 20.86 -25.46
CA LEU A 534 -8.58 20.86 -24.24
C LEU A 534 -7.23 21.48 -24.55
N ALA A 535 -6.88 22.55 -23.82
CA ALA A 535 -5.60 23.21 -23.95
C ALA A 535 -4.55 22.63 -23.00
N PHE A 536 -3.26 22.79 -23.34
CA PHE A 536 -2.18 22.52 -22.42
C PHE A 536 -2.29 23.41 -21.17
N GLY A 537 -2.12 22.82 -19.99
CA GLY A 537 -2.26 23.50 -18.69
C GLY A 537 -3.68 23.56 -18.14
N GLU A 538 -4.66 22.94 -18.81
CA GLU A 538 -6.07 22.98 -18.44
C GLU A 538 -6.53 21.69 -17.72
N LEU A 539 -7.47 21.83 -16.79
CA LEU A 539 -8.27 20.73 -16.24
C LEU A 539 -9.74 20.98 -16.53
N ARG A 540 -10.46 19.98 -17.02
CA ARG A 540 -11.92 20.03 -17.19
C ARG A 540 -12.59 18.85 -16.53
N LEU A 541 -13.67 19.12 -15.80
CA LEU A 541 -14.47 18.11 -15.14
C LEU A 541 -15.87 18.09 -15.72
N PHE A 542 -16.32 16.90 -16.13
CA PHE A 542 -17.67 16.66 -16.63
C PHE A 542 -18.37 15.69 -15.68
N ALA A 543 -19.56 16.07 -15.21
CA ALA A 543 -20.37 15.18 -14.39
C ALA A 543 -20.72 13.91 -15.18
N LEU A 544 -20.55 12.74 -14.57
CA LEU A 544 -21.02 11.45 -15.06
C LEU A 544 -21.27 10.57 -13.82
N GLY A 545 -22.52 10.15 -13.63
CA GLY A 545 -22.96 9.42 -12.44
C GLY A 545 -22.32 8.03 -12.29
N ARG A 546 -22.46 7.42 -11.10
CA ARG A 546 -21.79 6.14 -10.75
C ARG A 546 -22.11 4.96 -11.67
N GLU A 547 -23.31 4.93 -12.24
CA GLU A 547 -23.75 3.88 -13.17
C GLU A 547 -23.93 4.40 -14.60
N GLU A 548 -23.48 5.64 -14.87
CA GLU A 548 -23.56 6.21 -16.21
C GLU A 548 -22.28 5.90 -16.98
N LEU A 549 -22.45 5.59 -18.26
CA LEU A 549 -21.38 5.39 -19.23
C LEU A 549 -21.41 6.53 -20.26
N ALA A 550 -20.24 6.82 -20.82
CA ALA A 550 -20.11 7.74 -21.93
C ALA A 550 -19.05 7.26 -22.92
N GLN A 551 -19.26 7.53 -24.20
CA GLN A 551 -18.22 7.36 -25.22
C GLN A 551 -17.41 8.66 -25.30
N VAL A 552 -16.10 8.58 -25.04
CA VAL A 552 -15.19 9.73 -25.17
C VAL A 552 -14.26 9.50 -26.34
N SER A 553 -14.29 10.43 -27.29
CA SER A 553 -13.38 10.46 -28.44
C SER A 553 -12.42 11.64 -28.34
N LEU A 554 -11.13 11.38 -28.56
CA LEU A 554 -10.08 12.40 -28.57
C LEU A 554 -9.44 12.47 -29.95
N GLN A 555 -9.19 13.70 -30.42
CA GLN A 555 -8.36 13.99 -31.58
C GLN A 555 -7.13 14.80 -31.11
N PRO A 556 -6.03 14.12 -30.75
CA PRO A 556 -4.85 14.78 -30.23
C PRO A 556 -4.12 15.61 -31.29
N ALA A 557 -3.37 16.63 -30.85
CA ALA A 557 -2.43 17.33 -31.72
C ALA A 557 -1.33 16.37 -32.21
N LYS A 558 -0.66 16.69 -33.33
CA LYS A 558 0.31 15.80 -34.00
C LYS A 558 1.43 15.27 -33.09
N GLN A 559 1.82 16.02 -32.06
CA GLN A 559 2.87 15.68 -31.12
C GLN A 559 2.37 15.00 -29.83
N VAL A 560 1.05 14.91 -29.67
CA VAL A 560 0.37 14.40 -28.47
C VAL A 560 -0.12 12.99 -28.75
N ASP A 561 0.07 12.10 -27.79
CA ASP A 561 -0.42 10.72 -27.81
C ASP A 561 -1.57 10.60 -26.79
N ALA A 562 -2.65 9.92 -27.15
CA ALA A 562 -3.80 9.72 -26.26
C ALA A 562 -4.03 8.24 -25.88
N GLY A 563 -3.12 7.34 -26.27
CA GLY A 563 -3.19 5.90 -26.00
C GLY A 563 -2.67 5.04 -27.16
N ASP A 564 -3.00 5.43 -28.39
CA ASP A 564 -2.73 4.64 -29.62
C ASP A 564 -1.65 5.25 -30.52
N GLY A 565 -0.86 6.19 -30.00
CA GLY A 565 0.23 6.84 -30.73
C GLY A 565 0.00 8.32 -31.00
N LYS A 566 1.06 8.99 -31.48
CA LYS A 566 1.08 10.45 -31.65
C LYS A 566 0.15 10.91 -32.78
N GLY A 567 -0.79 11.79 -32.45
CA GLY A 567 -1.74 12.38 -33.39
C GLY A 567 -2.87 11.46 -33.81
N GLU A 568 -2.86 10.19 -33.35
CA GLU A 568 -3.88 9.21 -33.70
C GLU A 568 -5.15 9.44 -32.85
N PRO A 569 -6.34 9.43 -33.47
CA PRO A 569 -7.59 9.55 -32.73
C PRO A 569 -7.86 8.29 -31.92
N VAL A 570 -8.39 8.47 -30.72
CA VAL A 570 -8.78 7.36 -29.82
C VAL A 570 -10.22 7.52 -29.37
N SER A 571 -10.91 6.41 -29.13
CA SER A 571 -12.28 6.42 -28.63
C SER A 571 -12.51 5.27 -27.66
N HIS A 572 -12.89 5.60 -26.43
CA HIS A 572 -13.14 4.63 -25.37
C HIS A 572 -14.47 4.90 -24.67
N GLN A 573 -15.14 3.83 -24.28
CA GLN A 573 -16.25 3.92 -23.33
C GLN A 573 -15.66 4.08 -21.93
N VAL A 574 -16.15 5.06 -21.19
CA VAL A 574 -15.68 5.37 -19.82
C VAL A 574 -16.84 5.30 -18.85
N LYS A 575 -16.53 4.96 -17.59
CA LYS A 575 -17.49 4.91 -16.50
C LYS A 575 -17.39 6.16 -15.63
N GLY A 576 -18.55 6.67 -15.22
CA GLY A 576 -18.63 7.78 -14.27
C GLY A 576 -18.29 7.37 -12.84
N GLY A 577 -18.66 8.23 -11.89
CA GLY A 577 -18.37 7.98 -10.49
C GLY A 577 -18.87 9.09 -9.58
N ALA A 578 -18.37 9.12 -8.36
CA ALA A 578 -18.67 10.18 -7.40
C ALA A 578 -18.15 11.57 -7.84
N VAL A 579 -17.25 11.62 -8.83
CA VAL A 579 -16.65 12.85 -9.38
C VAL A 579 -17.02 13.03 -10.86
N GLY A 580 -16.79 12.03 -11.71
CA GLY A 580 -17.12 12.06 -13.14
C GLY A 580 -15.91 11.89 -14.06
N ILE A 581 -15.93 12.52 -15.23
CA ILE A 581 -14.83 12.46 -16.21
C ILE A 581 -13.91 13.67 -16.03
N LEU A 582 -12.64 13.43 -15.71
CA LEU A 582 -11.60 14.46 -15.64
C LEU A 582 -10.73 14.42 -16.90
N LEU A 583 -10.76 15.48 -17.69
CA LEU A 583 -9.78 15.70 -18.75
C LEU A 583 -8.59 16.48 -18.18
N ASP A 584 -7.39 15.89 -18.25
CA ASP A 584 -6.15 16.49 -17.73
C ASP A 584 -5.21 16.90 -18.87
N GLY A 585 -5.25 18.18 -19.24
CA GLY A 585 -4.41 18.79 -20.26
C GLY A 585 -3.08 19.32 -19.71
N ARG A 586 -2.72 19.10 -18.43
CA ARG A 586 -1.51 19.69 -17.83
C ARG A 586 -0.20 19.10 -18.35
N GLY A 587 -0.28 18.12 -19.25
CA GLY A 587 0.85 17.48 -19.90
C GLY A 587 1.41 16.31 -19.08
N ARG A 588 2.20 15.47 -19.77
CA ARG A 588 2.91 14.32 -19.19
C ARG A 588 4.33 14.28 -19.76
N PRO A 589 5.38 14.32 -18.91
CA PRO A 589 5.32 14.46 -17.45
C PRO A 589 4.75 15.82 -17.00
N LEU A 590 4.08 15.84 -15.85
CA LEU A 590 3.46 17.02 -15.27
C LEU A 590 4.53 18.05 -14.86
N ARG A 591 4.36 19.30 -15.29
CA ARG A 591 5.28 20.40 -14.98
C ARG A 591 4.53 21.59 -14.41
N LEU A 592 4.83 21.90 -13.14
CA LEU A 592 4.33 23.13 -12.52
C LEU A 592 5.23 24.31 -12.89
N PRO A 593 4.69 25.54 -12.96
CA PRO A 593 5.51 26.73 -13.12
C PRO A 593 6.56 26.85 -12.01
N THR A 594 7.77 27.26 -12.38
CA THR A 594 8.87 27.50 -11.42
C THR A 594 8.72 28.83 -10.69
N ASP A 595 8.18 29.85 -11.38
CA ASP A 595 7.83 31.13 -10.76
C ASP A 595 6.67 30.96 -9.77
N THR A 596 6.84 31.49 -8.56
CA THR A 596 5.88 31.32 -7.46
C THR A 596 4.51 31.90 -7.80
N GLN A 597 4.43 33.10 -8.40
CA GLN A 597 3.14 33.73 -8.69
C GLN A 597 2.39 33.01 -9.81
N ALA A 598 3.11 32.60 -10.86
CA ALA A 598 2.56 31.79 -11.93
C ALA A 598 2.05 30.43 -11.41
N ARG A 599 2.80 29.80 -10.51
CA ARG A 599 2.41 28.53 -9.88
C ARG A 599 1.15 28.66 -9.04
N LEU A 600 1.09 29.66 -8.17
CA LEU A 600 -0.09 29.94 -7.35
C LEU A 600 -1.32 30.18 -8.23
N LYS A 601 -1.19 30.99 -9.29
CA LYS A 601 -2.27 31.23 -10.25
C LYS A 601 -2.74 29.95 -10.94
N ALA A 602 -1.81 29.07 -11.32
CA ALA A 602 -2.15 27.78 -11.95
C ALA A 602 -2.89 26.86 -10.98
N LEU A 603 -2.40 26.71 -9.74
CA LEU A 603 -3.06 25.90 -8.71
C LEU A 603 -4.47 26.41 -8.42
N THR A 604 -4.64 27.72 -8.20
CA THR A 604 -5.95 28.32 -7.96
C THR A 604 -6.90 28.08 -9.13
N LYS A 605 -6.44 28.28 -10.37
CA LYS A 605 -7.24 27.98 -11.58
C LYS A 605 -7.71 26.53 -11.60
N TRP A 606 -6.84 25.58 -11.30
CA TRP A 606 -7.18 24.15 -11.25
C TRP A 606 -8.16 23.83 -10.12
N HIS A 607 -7.94 24.39 -8.93
CA HIS A 607 -8.83 24.21 -7.78
C HIS A 607 -10.23 24.75 -8.04
N GLU A 608 -10.34 25.92 -8.68
CA GLU A 608 -11.61 26.53 -9.08
C GLU A 608 -12.33 25.71 -10.16
N SER A 609 -11.59 25.25 -11.18
CA SER A 609 -12.14 24.44 -12.29
C SER A 609 -12.75 23.12 -11.81
N LEU A 610 -12.25 22.59 -10.69
CA LEU A 610 -12.71 21.33 -10.10
C LEU A 610 -13.64 21.53 -8.90
N GLY A 611 -13.89 22.77 -8.46
CA GLY A 611 -14.61 23.05 -7.22
C GLY A 611 -13.98 22.36 -6.01
N LEU A 612 -12.65 22.34 -5.94
CA LEU A 612 -11.89 21.49 -5.01
C LEU A 612 -12.13 21.85 -3.55
N TYR A 613 -12.28 23.14 -3.25
CA TYR A 613 -12.52 23.69 -1.90
C TYR A 613 -13.80 24.55 -1.90
N PRO A 614 -14.46 24.75 -0.75
CA PRO A 614 -15.54 25.72 -0.64
C PRO A 614 -15.05 27.14 -0.99
N LYS A 615 -15.97 27.96 -1.53
CA LYS A 615 -15.72 29.38 -1.84
C LYS A 615 -15.99 30.25 -0.62
#